data_AF-A0A078LNM0-F1
#
_entry.id   AF-A0A078LNM0-F1
#
_cell.length_a   1.000
_cell.length_b   1.000
_cell.length_c   1.000
_cell.angle_alpha   90.00
_cell.angle_beta   90.00
_cell.angle_gamma   90.00
#
_symmetry.space_group_name_H-M   'P 1'
#
loop_
_entity.id
_entity.type
_entity.pdbx_description
1 polymer ?
#
loop_
_entity_poly.entity_id
_entity_poly.type
_entity_poly.pdbx_seq_one_letter_code
_entity_poly.pdbx_strand_id
1 'polypeptide(L)'
;MKWQTLTGLTLVSLLCIAGYGVFCWLTEIHLVRLENKDLRLIASGFSVAFVAWPVLLAGIITGAMLVVPIAFVVSARARKQDDTAYLEKLRSELSQAEYRASHAESMARRQFESQMSAAENREKQAAAELTQAREFQQQAQKLIDESRRETAEARRITSDAETRCQRAEGKAERFKRQRDRLKTVLHALNEEHENRELNEFITGAGRR
;
A
#
# COMPACT_ATOMS: atom_id res chain seq x y z
N MET A 1 -22.10 39.72 -0.63
CA MET A 1 -22.63 40.92 0.07
C MET A 1 -24.00 40.57 0.61
N LYS A 2 -24.23 40.74 1.92
CA LYS A 2 -25.45 40.26 2.59
C LYS A 2 -26.65 41.11 2.15
N TRP A 3 -27.73 40.50 1.68
CA TRP A 3 -28.96 41.20 1.26
C TRP A 3 -29.53 42.15 2.32
N GLN A 4 -29.20 41.88 3.59
CA GLN A 4 -29.52 42.71 4.75
C GLN A 4 -28.87 44.11 4.70
N THR A 5 -27.65 44.26 4.16
CA THR A 5 -27.02 45.58 4.04
C THR A 5 -27.63 46.39 2.90
N LEU A 6 -28.04 45.73 1.82
CA LEU A 6 -28.67 46.40 0.67
C LEU A 6 -30.07 46.92 1.03
N THR A 7 -30.87 46.10 1.72
CA THR A 7 -32.22 46.48 2.17
C THR A 7 -32.20 47.52 3.29
N GLY A 8 -31.21 47.47 4.19
CA GLY A 8 -31.02 48.54 5.17
C GLY A 8 -30.65 49.88 4.52
N LEU A 9 -29.77 49.85 3.52
CA LEU A 9 -29.31 51.06 2.83
C LEU A 9 -30.40 51.68 1.95
N THR A 10 -31.26 50.87 1.32
CA THR A 10 -32.43 51.38 0.59
C THR A 10 -33.46 52.00 1.51
N LEU A 11 -33.75 51.39 2.67
CA LEU A 11 -34.65 51.96 3.67
C LEU A 11 -34.15 53.30 4.21
N VAL A 12 -32.86 53.40 4.52
CA VAL A 12 -32.24 54.67 4.98
C VAL A 12 -32.31 55.73 3.88
N SER A 13 -32.01 55.37 2.63
CA SER A 13 -32.10 56.30 1.50
C SER A 13 -33.53 56.81 1.28
N LEU A 14 -34.53 55.92 1.36
CA LEU A 14 -35.94 56.26 1.21
C LEU A 14 -36.42 57.16 2.36
N LEU A 15 -35.91 56.95 3.58
CA LEU A 15 -36.19 57.78 4.74
C LEU A 15 -35.53 59.18 4.64
N CYS A 16 -34.32 59.27 4.09
CA CYS A 16 -33.67 60.56 3.80
C CYS A 16 -34.43 61.36 2.74
N ILE A 17 -34.90 60.71 1.67
CA ILE A 17 -35.69 61.35 0.61
C ILE A 17 -37.04 61.84 1.16
N ALA A 18 -37.71 61.02 1.97
CA ALA A 18 -38.96 61.41 2.63
C ALA A 18 -38.74 62.58 3.62
N GLY A 19 -37.67 62.54 4.42
CA GLY A 19 -37.31 63.62 5.33
C GLY A 19 -36.98 64.93 4.61
N TYR A 20 -36.28 64.85 3.48
CA TYR A 20 -35.99 66.00 2.62
C TYR A 20 -37.26 66.58 1.98
N GLY A 21 -38.18 65.73 1.51
CA GLY A 21 -39.47 66.18 0.97
C GLY A 21 -40.32 66.90 2.02
N VAL A 22 -40.34 66.40 3.26
CA VAL A 22 -41.02 67.07 4.38
C VAL A 22 -40.33 68.39 4.73
N PHE A 23 -39.00 68.46 4.68
CA PHE A 23 -38.24 69.70 4.90
C PHE A 23 -38.56 70.77 3.86
N CYS A 24 -38.58 70.42 2.57
CA CYS A 24 -38.97 71.33 1.48
C CYS A 24 -40.44 71.77 1.61
N TRP A 25 -41.34 70.86 1.98
CA TRP A 25 -42.75 71.20 2.18
C TRP A 25 -42.96 72.16 3.36
N LEU A 26 -42.23 71.97 4.46
CA LEU A 26 -42.27 72.87 5.63
C LEU A 26 -41.74 74.27 5.34
N THR A 27 -40.80 74.42 4.40
CA THR A 27 -40.29 75.74 4.01
C THR A 27 -41.28 76.58 3.22
N GLU A 28 -42.28 75.97 2.58
CA GLU A 28 -43.31 76.66 1.78
C GLU A 28 -44.61 76.97 2.54
N ILE A 29 -44.78 76.49 3.79
CA ILE A 29 -46.03 76.66 4.53
C ILE A 29 -46.05 78.00 5.28
N HIS A 30 -47.07 78.80 4.98
CA HIS A 30 -47.44 80.00 5.71
C HIS A 30 -48.77 79.79 6.42
N LEU A 31 -48.78 79.86 7.76
CA LEU A 31 -50.01 79.82 8.54
C LEU A 31 -50.62 81.23 8.59
N VAL A 32 -51.75 81.40 7.92
CA VAL A 32 -52.52 82.65 7.90
C VAL A 32 -53.82 82.44 8.67
N ARG A 33 -54.04 83.24 9.72
CA ARG A 33 -55.32 83.26 10.44
C ARG A 33 -56.15 84.42 9.89
N LEU A 34 -57.37 84.11 9.46
CA LEU A 34 -58.34 85.12 9.04
C LEU A 34 -59.02 85.69 10.29
N GLU A 35 -58.72 86.94 10.64
CA GLU A 35 -59.37 87.62 11.76
C GLU A 35 -59.86 88.98 11.27
N ASN A 36 -61.18 89.18 11.29
CA ASN A 36 -61.85 90.44 10.98
C ASN A 36 -61.39 91.14 9.68
N LYS A 37 -61.38 90.37 8.57
CA LYS A 37 -61.09 90.81 7.18
C LYS A 37 -59.65 91.29 6.88
N ASP A 38 -58.73 91.29 7.85
CA ASP A 38 -57.30 91.48 7.58
C ASP A 38 -56.51 90.17 7.79
N LEU A 39 -55.67 89.84 6.80
CA LEU A 39 -54.80 88.66 6.80
C LEU A 39 -53.58 88.95 7.69
N ARG A 40 -53.60 88.48 8.94
CA ARG A 40 -52.41 88.51 9.81
C ARG A 40 -51.63 87.19 9.73
N LEU A 41 -50.37 87.32 9.35
CA LEU A 41 -49.38 86.23 9.33
C LEU A 41 -48.99 85.90 10.78
N ILE A 42 -49.29 84.69 11.26
CA ILE A 42 -48.99 84.30 12.65
C ILE A 42 -47.58 83.70 12.76
N ALA A 43 -47.16 82.92 11.78
CA ALA A 43 -45.82 82.32 11.74
C ALA A 43 -45.46 81.90 10.30
N SER A 44 -44.20 82.09 9.93
CA SER A 44 -43.61 81.58 8.69
C SER A 44 -42.41 80.69 9.00
N GLY A 45 -42.16 79.71 8.12
CA GLY A 45 -41.00 78.82 8.21
C GLY A 45 -41.04 77.88 9.43
N PHE A 46 -39.91 77.70 10.10
CA PHE A 46 -39.73 76.68 11.15
C PHE A 46 -40.64 76.84 12.37
N SER A 47 -41.16 78.05 12.62
CA SER A 47 -42.10 78.32 13.72
C SER A 47 -43.46 77.64 13.51
N VAL A 48 -43.81 77.29 12.27
CA VAL A 48 -45.00 76.48 11.94
C VAL A 48 -44.86 75.06 12.48
N ALA A 49 -43.64 74.52 12.54
CA ALA A 49 -43.40 73.17 13.07
C ALA A 49 -43.77 73.05 14.55
N PHE A 50 -43.56 74.10 15.34
CA PHE A 50 -43.94 74.14 16.76
C PHE A 50 -45.46 74.24 16.97
N VAL A 51 -46.18 74.86 16.04
CA VAL A 51 -47.66 74.99 16.10
C VAL A 51 -48.36 73.76 15.52
N ALA A 52 -47.79 73.18 14.46
CA ALA A 52 -48.34 72.03 13.74
C ALA A 52 -47.68 70.69 14.13
N TRP A 53 -46.94 70.63 15.24
CA TRP A 53 -46.30 69.41 15.75
C TRP A 53 -47.24 68.19 15.88
N PRO A 54 -48.55 68.31 16.22
CA PRO A 54 -49.43 67.15 16.31
C PRO A 54 -49.73 66.55 14.94
N VAL A 55 -49.80 67.39 13.90
CA VAL A 55 -50.02 66.94 12.50
C VAL A 55 -48.76 66.26 11.97
N LEU A 56 -47.57 66.79 12.31
CA LEU A 56 -46.30 66.15 11.96
C LEU A 56 -46.15 64.79 12.65
N LEU A 57 -46.48 64.68 13.94
CA LEU A 57 -46.50 63.39 14.64
C LEU A 57 -47.51 62.42 14.05
N ALA A 58 -48.72 62.88 13.71
CA ALA A 58 -49.71 62.04 13.06
C ALA A 58 -49.21 61.52 11.70
N GLY A 59 -48.51 62.36 10.93
CA GLY A 59 -47.87 61.97 9.66
C GLY A 59 -46.76 60.92 9.87
N ILE A 60 -45.90 61.10 10.86
CA ILE A 60 -44.82 60.13 11.19
C ILE A 60 -45.41 58.79 11.65
N ILE A 61 -46.41 58.82 12.53
CA ILE A 61 -47.07 57.61 13.02
C ILE A 61 -47.75 56.88 11.87
N THR A 62 -48.45 57.60 10.99
CA THR A 62 -49.13 56.99 9.83
C THR A 62 -48.13 56.43 8.82
N GLY A 63 -47.03 57.14 8.56
CA GLY A 63 -45.94 56.66 7.71
C GLY A 63 -45.25 55.41 8.30
N ALA A 64 -44.94 55.42 9.59
CA ALA A 64 -44.35 54.28 10.29
C ALA A 64 -45.29 53.06 10.27
N MET A 65 -46.60 53.28 10.46
CA MET A 65 -47.63 52.23 10.43
C MET A 65 -47.67 51.50 9.07
N LEU A 66 -47.37 52.20 7.97
CA LEU A 66 -47.34 51.61 6.63
C LEU A 66 -45.98 50.98 6.28
N VAL A 67 -44.88 51.63 6.61
CA VAL A 67 -43.54 51.21 6.17
C VAL A 67 -43.01 50.01 6.97
N VAL A 68 -43.23 49.98 8.29
CA VAL A 68 -42.74 48.91 9.18
C VAL A 68 -43.25 47.51 8.80
N PRO A 69 -44.56 47.27 8.55
CA PRO A 69 -45.03 45.93 8.17
C PRO A 69 -44.49 45.48 6.81
N ILE A 70 -44.35 46.39 5.84
CA ILE A 70 -43.77 46.07 4.53
C ILE A 70 -42.30 45.65 4.69
N ALA A 71 -41.52 46.41 5.46
CA ALA A 71 -40.13 46.10 5.76
C ALA A 71 -39.98 44.76 6.52
N PHE A 72 -40.90 44.48 7.44
CA PHE A 72 -40.92 43.22 8.18
C PHE A 72 -41.18 42.01 7.25
N VAL A 73 -42.15 42.09 6.34
CA VAL A 73 -42.44 41.00 5.40
C VAL A 73 -41.28 40.75 4.43
N VAL A 74 -40.67 41.82 3.90
CA VAL A 74 -39.52 41.72 2.99
C VAL A 74 -38.32 41.09 3.69
N SER A 75 -38.00 41.54 4.90
CA SER A 75 -36.89 40.99 5.67
C SER A 75 -37.12 39.55 6.12
N ALA A 76 -38.36 39.17 6.47
CA ALA A 76 -38.71 37.80 6.79
C ALA A 76 -38.57 36.85 5.58
N ARG A 77 -38.93 37.30 4.37
CA ARG A 77 -38.71 36.54 3.13
C ARG A 77 -37.23 36.41 2.79
N ALA A 78 -36.46 37.49 2.94
CA ALA A 78 -35.02 37.48 2.69
C ALA A 78 -34.30 36.49 3.62
N ARG A 79 -34.66 36.44 4.92
CA ARG A 79 -34.09 35.48 5.88
C ARG A 79 -34.36 34.02 5.49
N LYS A 80 -35.58 33.70 5.08
CA LYS A 80 -35.93 32.32 4.66
C LYS A 80 -35.09 31.85 3.47
N GLN A 81 -34.81 32.74 2.52
CA GLN A 81 -34.01 32.40 1.34
C GLN A 81 -32.54 32.13 1.72
N ASP A 82 -31.97 32.96 2.60
CA ASP A 82 -30.61 32.76 3.10
C ASP A 82 -30.48 31.45 3.91
N ASP A 83 -31.48 31.12 4.74
CA ASP A 83 -31.50 29.89 5.53
C ASP A 83 -31.57 28.64 4.64
N THR A 84 -32.37 28.67 3.57
CA THR A 84 -32.45 27.54 2.62
C THR A 84 -31.14 27.31 1.88
N ALA A 85 -30.48 28.38 1.43
CA ALA A 85 -29.19 28.27 0.75
C ALA A 85 -28.09 27.75 1.71
N TYR A 86 -28.13 28.16 2.98
CA TYR A 86 -27.21 27.65 3.99
C TYR A 86 -27.44 26.16 4.26
N LEU A 87 -28.69 25.73 4.44
CA LEU A 87 -29.03 24.31 4.64
C LEU A 87 -28.65 23.44 3.43
N GLU A 88 -28.86 23.92 2.21
CA GLU A 88 -28.49 23.20 1.00
C GLU A 88 -26.97 23.04 0.89
N LYS A 89 -26.21 24.09 1.26
CA LYS A 89 -24.75 24.01 1.33
C LYS A 89 -24.29 22.99 2.36
N LEU A 90 -24.85 23.00 3.58
CA LEU A 90 -24.52 21.99 4.60
C LEU A 90 -24.85 20.57 4.11
N ARG A 91 -25.99 20.39 3.46
CA ARG A 91 -26.40 19.09 2.92
C ARG A 91 -25.45 18.61 1.83
N SER A 92 -24.97 19.52 0.97
CA SER A 92 -23.96 19.22 -0.05
C SER A 92 -22.61 18.86 0.56
N GLU A 93 -22.17 19.57 1.60
CA GLU A 93 -20.92 19.26 2.31
C GLU A 93 -21.00 17.90 3.01
N LEU A 94 -22.14 17.61 3.65
CA LEU A 94 -22.37 16.33 4.33
C LEU A 94 -22.42 15.17 3.32
N SER A 95 -23.13 15.31 2.20
CA SER A 95 -23.18 14.25 1.18
C SER A 95 -21.82 14.03 0.50
N GLN A 96 -21.03 15.10 0.30
CA GLN A 96 -19.65 14.97 -0.17
C GLN A 96 -18.76 14.27 0.85
N ALA A 97 -18.91 14.57 2.15
CA ALA A 97 -18.15 13.92 3.21
C ALA A 97 -18.51 12.43 3.30
N GLU A 98 -19.79 12.09 3.28
CA GLU A 98 -20.29 10.70 3.24
C GLU A 98 -19.78 9.96 2.00
N TYR A 99 -19.87 10.58 0.82
CA TYR A 99 -19.35 9.99 -0.41
C TYR A 99 -17.84 9.73 -0.32
N ARG A 100 -17.05 10.71 0.16
CA ARG A 100 -15.60 10.52 0.35
C ARG A 100 -15.28 9.42 1.36
N ALA A 101 -16.03 9.33 2.45
CA ALA A 101 -15.86 8.28 3.45
C ALA A 101 -16.17 6.90 2.85
N SER A 102 -17.32 6.74 2.19
CA SER A 102 -17.70 5.48 1.53
C SER A 102 -16.71 5.08 0.42
N HIS A 103 -16.23 6.06 -0.36
CA HIS A 103 -15.27 5.83 -1.41
C HIS A 103 -13.91 5.41 -0.82
N ALA A 104 -13.44 6.08 0.24
CA ALA A 104 -12.23 5.71 0.95
C ALA A 104 -12.33 4.30 1.55
N GLU A 105 -13.45 3.95 2.18
CA GLU A 105 -13.70 2.60 2.69
C GLU A 105 -13.70 1.56 1.58
N SER A 106 -14.34 1.84 0.45
CA SER A 106 -14.38 0.91 -0.69
C SER A 106 -12.98 0.69 -1.29
N MET A 107 -12.17 1.74 -1.38
CA MET A 107 -10.80 1.67 -1.88
C MET A 107 -9.90 0.91 -0.89
N ALA A 108 -10.05 1.15 0.42
CA ALA A 108 -9.33 0.43 1.45
C ALA A 108 -9.68 -1.07 1.45
N ARG A 109 -10.97 -1.42 1.31
CA ARG A 109 -11.42 -2.83 1.17
C ARG A 109 -10.81 -3.49 -0.05
N ARG A 110 -10.85 -2.84 -1.23
CA ARG A 110 -10.24 -3.38 -2.46
C ARG A 110 -8.73 -3.58 -2.33
N GLN A 111 -8.04 -2.62 -1.71
CA GLN A 111 -6.60 -2.75 -1.44
C GLN A 111 -6.31 -3.90 -0.49
N PHE A 112 -7.12 -4.06 0.55
CA PHE A 112 -6.98 -5.16 1.51
C PHE A 112 -7.24 -6.53 0.85
N GLU A 113 -8.32 -6.67 0.08
CA GLU A 113 -8.63 -7.90 -0.68
C GLU A 113 -7.53 -8.23 -1.69
N SER A 114 -7.00 -7.21 -2.38
CA SER A 114 -5.86 -7.39 -3.30
C SER A 114 -4.59 -7.82 -2.58
N GLN A 115 -4.29 -7.24 -1.42
CA GLN A 115 -3.13 -7.63 -0.62
C GLN A 115 -3.29 -9.05 -0.05
N MET A 116 -4.48 -9.40 0.41
CA MET A 116 -4.79 -10.73 0.95
C MET A 116 -4.65 -11.80 -0.14
N SER A 117 -5.25 -11.58 -1.32
CA SER A 117 -5.11 -12.50 -2.45
C SER A 117 -3.66 -12.61 -2.94
N ALA A 118 -2.91 -11.51 -2.96
CA ALA A 118 -1.48 -11.55 -3.29
C ALA A 118 -0.67 -12.32 -2.24
N ALA A 119 -0.99 -12.17 -0.95
CA ALA A 119 -0.36 -12.92 0.14
C ALA A 119 -0.67 -14.42 0.05
N GLU A 120 -1.92 -14.80 -0.15
CA GLU A 120 -2.33 -16.19 -0.35
C GLU A 120 -1.64 -16.83 -1.56
N ASN A 121 -1.52 -16.10 -2.67
CA ASN A 121 -0.81 -16.60 -3.85
C ASN A 121 0.68 -16.81 -3.58
N ARG A 122 1.34 -15.92 -2.83
CA ARG A 122 2.73 -16.10 -2.41
C ARG A 122 2.89 -17.29 -1.47
N GLU A 123 1.95 -17.48 -0.54
CA GLU A 123 1.98 -18.63 0.36
C GLU A 123 1.84 -19.95 -0.41
N LYS A 124 0.91 -20.02 -1.38
CA LYS A 124 0.76 -21.18 -2.27
C LYS A 124 2.02 -21.44 -3.09
N GLN A 125 2.65 -20.40 -3.64
CA GLN A 125 3.91 -20.53 -4.38
C GLN A 125 5.03 -21.04 -3.48
N ALA A 126 5.20 -20.46 -2.30
CA ALA A 126 6.21 -20.90 -1.33
C ALA A 126 5.99 -22.34 -0.87
N ALA A 127 4.73 -22.76 -0.67
CA ALA A 127 4.39 -24.13 -0.32
C ALA A 127 4.73 -25.12 -1.47
N ALA A 128 4.49 -24.73 -2.72
CA ALA A 128 4.84 -25.53 -3.89
C ALA A 128 6.36 -25.66 -4.04
N GLU A 129 7.10 -24.56 -3.91
CA GLU A 129 8.57 -24.55 -3.94
C GLU A 129 9.17 -25.41 -2.82
N LEU A 130 8.62 -25.34 -1.61
CA LEU A 130 9.07 -26.15 -0.49
C LEU A 130 8.80 -27.64 -0.70
N THR A 131 7.69 -27.98 -1.35
CA THR A 131 7.39 -29.36 -1.75
C THR A 131 8.40 -29.85 -2.78
N GLN A 132 8.66 -29.05 -3.82
CA GLN A 132 9.64 -29.37 -4.85
C GLN A 132 11.07 -29.51 -4.28
N ALA A 133 11.46 -28.64 -3.35
CA ALA A 133 12.75 -28.71 -2.68
C ALA A 133 12.90 -30.01 -1.87
N ARG A 134 11.83 -30.46 -1.18
CA ARG A 134 11.80 -31.74 -0.47
C ARG A 134 11.91 -32.92 -1.43
N GLU A 135 11.24 -32.87 -2.58
CA GLU A 135 11.36 -33.92 -3.61
C GLU A 135 12.78 -34.01 -4.15
N PHE A 136 13.41 -32.87 -4.48
CA PHE A 136 14.81 -32.84 -4.91
C PHE A 136 15.75 -33.35 -3.82
N GLN A 137 15.53 -32.99 -2.56
CA GLN A 137 16.32 -33.51 -1.45
C GLN A 137 16.21 -35.05 -1.34
N GLN A 138 15.00 -35.60 -1.49
CA GLN A 138 14.80 -37.05 -1.48
C GLN A 138 15.46 -37.73 -2.68
N GLN A 139 15.38 -37.15 -3.87
CA GLN A 139 16.05 -37.67 -5.06
C GLN A 139 17.58 -37.64 -4.92
N ALA A 140 18.14 -36.54 -4.42
CA ALA A 140 19.56 -36.42 -4.16
C ALA A 140 20.03 -37.45 -3.12
N GLN A 141 19.24 -37.67 -2.06
CA GLN A 141 19.57 -38.69 -1.06
C GLN A 141 19.58 -40.11 -1.65
N LYS A 142 18.59 -40.45 -2.50
CA LYS A 142 18.57 -41.74 -3.21
C LYS A 142 19.80 -41.92 -4.10
N LEU A 143 20.18 -40.89 -4.85
CA LEU A 143 21.36 -40.94 -5.72
C LEU A 143 22.66 -41.12 -4.92
N ILE A 144 22.78 -40.44 -3.78
CA ILE A 144 23.92 -40.61 -2.86
C ILE A 144 23.98 -42.04 -2.34
N ASP A 145 22.84 -42.62 -1.94
CA ASP A 145 22.77 -43.98 -1.41
C ASP A 145 23.10 -45.02 -2.50
N GLU A 146 22.62 -44.82 -3.73
CA GLU A 146 22.98 -45.65 -4.90
C GLU A 146 24.47 -45.57 -5.21
N SER A 147 25.03 -44.36 -5.31
CA SER A 147 26.46 -44.15 -5.55
C SER A 147 27.33 -44.78 -4.46
N ARG A 148 26.89 -44.72 -3.19
CA ARG A 148 27.57 -45.41 -2.08
C ARG A 148 27.56 -46.93 -2.25
N ARG A 149 26.45 -47.51 -2.71
CA ARG A 149 26.36 -48.95 -2.98
C ARG A 149 27.30 -49.36 -4.10
N GLU A 150 27.28 -48.65 -5.23
CA GLU A 150 28.18 -48.91 -6.36
C GLU A 150 29.65 -48.80 -5.94
N THR A 151 29.99 -47.76 -5.16
CA THR A 151 31.36 -47.59 -4.64
C THR A 151 31.76 -48.74 -3.71
N ALA A 152 30.85 -49.22 -2.87
CA ALA A 152 31.10 -50.35 -1.99
C ALA A 152 31.30 -51.66 -2.78
N GLU A 153 30.51 -51.88 -3.83
CA GLU A 153 30.67 -53.03 -4.73
C GLU A 153 31.99 -52.98 -5.51
N ALA A 154 32.35 -51.82 -6.07
CA ALA A 154 33.64 -51.63 -6.74
C ALA A 154 34.82 -51.87 -5.79
N ARG A 155 34.73 -51.42 -4.53
CA ARG A 155 35.72 -51.70 -3.48
C ARG A 155 35.83 -53.20 -3.15
N ARG A 156 34.71 -53.92 -3.13
CA ARG A 156 34.72 -55.38 -2.93
C ARG A 156 35.40 -56.11 -4.09
N ILE A 157 35.08 -55.71 -5.33
CA ILE A 157 35.67 -56.32 -6.53
C ILE A 157 37.18 -56.08 -6.57
N THR A 158 37.62 -54.85 -6.32
CA THR A 158 39.05 -54.49 -6.28
C THR A 158 39.79 -55.25 -5.17
N SER A 159 39.23 -55.33 -3.97
CA SER A 159 39.82 -56.10 -2.87
C SER A 159 39.91 -57.61 -3.16
N ASP A 160 38.89 -58.21 -3.79
CA ASP A 160 38.95 -59.62 -4.19
C ASP A 160 39.98 -59.84 -5.30
N ALA A 161 40.07 -58.92 -6.27
CA ALA A 161 41.08 -58.96 -7.33
C ALA A 161 42.51 -58.86 -6.77
N GLU A 162 42.76 -57.94 -5.83
CA GLU A 162 44.04 -57.82 -5.12
C GLU A 162 44.38 -59.11 -4.36
N THR A 163 43.40 -59.69 -3.66
CA THR A 163 43.59 -60.96 -2.93
C THR A 163 43.93 -62.10 -3.88
N ARG A 164 43.28 -62.17 -5.06
CA ARG A 164 43.60 -63.15 -6.11
C ARG A 164 44.99 -62.93 -6.68
N CYS A 165 45.40 -61.69 -6.89
CA CYS A 165 46.74 -61.33 -7.37
C CYS A 165 47.81 -61.80 -6.37
N GLN A 166 47.68 -61.45 -5.09
CA GLN A 166 48.60 -61.88 -4.03
C GLN A 166 48.69 -63.41 -3.91
N ARG A 167 47.55 -64.12 -4.04
CA ARG A 167 47.55 -65.59 -4.06
C ARG A 167 48.28 -66.16 -5.29
N ALA A 168 48.12 -65.55 -6.46
CA ALA A 168 48.80 -65.96 -7.68
C ALA A 168 50.31 -65.70 -7.60
N GLU A 169 50.73 -64.54 -7.11
CA GLU A 169 52.13 -64.20 -6.84
C GLU A 169 52.76 -65.18 -5.85
N GLY A 170 52.08 -65.46 -4.73
CA GLY A 170 52.54 -66.43 -3.75
C GLY A 170 52.68 -67.85 -4.32
N LYS A 171 51.79 -68.27 -5.24
CA LYS A 171 51.94 -69.54 -5.97
C LYS A 171 53.13 -69.50 -6.94
N ALA A 172 53.27 -68.43 -7.72
CA ALA A 172 54.37 -68.26 -8.66
C ALA A 172 55.73 -68.29 -7.96
N GLU A 173 55.87 -67.64 -6.80
CA GLU A 173 57.07 -67.73 -5.98
C GLU A 173 57.35 -69.17 -5.51
N ARG A 174 56.33 -69.89 -5.03
CA ARG A 174 56.51 -71.30 -4.61
C ARG A 174 56.98 -72.17 -5.76
N PHE A 175 56.39 -72.02 -6.95
CA PHE A 175 56.84 -72.72 -8.15
C PHE A 175 58.26 -72.35 -8.55
N LYS A 176 58.63 -71.06 -8.47
CA LYS A 176 59.99 -70.59 -8.72
C LYS A 176 60.99 -71.27 -7.77
N ARG A 177 60.70 -71.29 -6.46
CA ARG A 177 61.53 -71.97 -5.45
C ARG A 177 61.63 -73.48 -5.69
N GLN A 178 60.52 -74.15 -6.07
CA GLN A 178 60.54 -75.58 -6.40
C GLN A 178 61.41 -75.87 -7.64
N ARG A 179 61.26 -75.06 -8.70
CA ARG A 179 62.06 -75.18 -9.91
C ARG A 179 63.55 -74.96 -9.62
N ASP A 180 63.89 -73.95 -8.82
CA ASP A 180 65.28 -73.65 -8.48
C ASP A 180 65.89 -74.79 -7.64
N ARG A 181 65.14 -75.38 -6.68
CA ARG A 181 65.55 -76.61 -5.96
C ARG A 181 65.75 -77.80 -6.89
N LEU A 182 64.81 -78.02 -7.81
CA LEU A 182 64.91 -79.09 -8.82
C LEU A 182 66.17 -78.92 -9.67
N LYS A 183 66.48 -77.70 -10.12
CA LYS A 183 67.73 -77.41 -10.84
C LYS A 183 68.96 -77.76 -10.01
N THR A 184 69.00 -77.37 -8.73
CA THR A 184 70.13 -77.72 -7.84
C THR A 184 70.29 -79.24 -7.70
N VAL A 185 69.19 -79.98 -7.51
CA VAL A 185 69.21 -81.45 -7.43
C VAL A 185 69.68 -82.07 -8.75
N LEU A 186 69.22 -81.53 -9.88
CA LEU A 186 69.59 -82.02 -11.21
C LEU A 186 71.08 -81.77 -11.50
N HIS A 187 71.62 -80.61 -11.10
CA HIS A 187 73.05 -80.33 -11.13
C HIS A 187 73.85 -81.30 -10.26
N ALA A 188 73.41 -81.55 -9.02
CA ALA A 188 74.07 -82.50 -8.12
C ALA A 188 74.07 -83.94 -8.68
N LEU A 189 72.95 -84.39 -9.27
CA LEU A 189 72.87 -85.70 -9.93
C LEU A 189 73.75 -85.78 -11.18
N ASN A 190 73.85 -84.70 -11.96
CA ASN A 190 74.70 -84.65 -13.12
C ASN A 190 76.19 -84.70 -12.73
N GLU A 191 76.59 -83.98 -11.67
CA GLU A 191 77.93 -84.07 -11.09
C GLU A 191 78.21 -85.48 -10.52
N GLU A 192 77.24 -86.13 -9.88
CA GLU A 192 77.38 -87.52 -9.45
C GLU A 192 77.53 -88.50 -10.63
N HIS A 193 76.77 -88.29 -11.72
CA HIS A 193 76.87 -89.10 -12.93
C HIS A 193 78.24 -88.92 -13.61
N GLU A 194 78.69 -87.68 -13.77
CA GLU A 194 80.01 -87.34 -14.32
C GLU A 194 81.13 -87.91 -13.45
N ASN A 195 81.02 -87.83 -12.12
CA ASN A 195 81.95 -88.47 -11.19
C ASN A 195 81.91 -90.00 -11.26
N ARG A 196 80.74 -90.62 -11.47
CA ARG A 196 80.64 -92.07 -11.70
C ARG A 196 81.30 -92.49 -13.00
N GLU A 197 81.05 -91.78 -14.10
CA GLU A 197 81.67 -92.05 -15.40
C GLU A 197 83.19 -91.85 -15.35
N LEU A 198 83.67 -90.80 -14.68
CA LEU A 198 85.10 -90.59 -14.46
C LEU A 198 85.72 -91.70 -13.61
N ASN A 199 85.03 -92.16 -12.56
CA ASN A 199 85.52 -93.24 -11.70
C ASN A 199 85.52 -94.60 -12.43
N GLU A 200 84.53 -94.88 -13.27
CA GLU A 200 84.51 -96.05 -14.17
C GLU A 200 85.59 -95.96 -15.26
N PHE A 201 85.89 -94.76 -15.78
CA PHE A 201 86.99 -94.56 -16.72
C PHE A 201 88.36 -94.79 -16.07
N ILE A 202 88.60 -94.28 -14.86
CA ILE A 202 89.85 -94.46 -14.12
C ILE A 202 90.03 -95.92 -13.68
N THR A 203 88.97 -96.58 -13.18
CA THR A 203 89.04 -98.00 -12.78
C THR A 203 89.02 -98.98 -13.95
N GLY A 204 88.45 -98.58 -15.10
CA GLY A 204 88.47 -99.33 -16.36
C GLY A 204 89.79 -99.19 -17.14
N ALA A 205 90.43 -98.01 -17.10
CA ALA A 205 91.74 -97.78 -17.72
C ALA A 205 92.91 -98.45 -16.97
N GLY A 206 92.71 -98.84 -15.70
CA GLY A 206 93.67 -99.67 -14.94
C GLY A 206 93.64 -101.16 -15.28
N ARG A 207 92.81 -101.57 -16.26
CA ARG A 207 92.65 -102.98 -16.64
C ARG A 207 92.69 -103.16 -18.16
N ARG A 208 93.74 -102.66 -18.82
CA ARG A 208 94.22 -103.12 -20.12
C ARG A 208 95.66 -102.71 -20.37
#